data_AF-A0A9P2ZPW9-F1
#
_entry.id   AF-A0A9P2ZPW9-F1
#
_cell.length_a   1.000
_cell.length_b   1.000
_cell.length_c   1.000
_cell.angle_alpha   90.00
_cell.angle_beta   90.00
_cell.angle_gamma   90.00
#
_symmetry.space_group_name_H-M   'P 1'
#
loop_
_entity.id
_entity.type
_entity.pdbx_description
1 polymer ?
#
loop_
_entity_poly.entity_id
_entity_poly.type
_entity_poly.pdbx_seq_one_letter_code
_entity_poly.pdbx_strand_id
1 'polypeptide(L)' 'MASPIYTTIFKRNSVFVTSVFLGAFGFSMGFDLATSAWWDAHNRGKQWKDIRARYMEQEE' A
#
# COMPACT_ATOMS: atom_id res chain seq x y z
N MET A 1 -1.06 28.66 -20.14
CA MET A 1 -2.19 28.39 -19.23
C MET A 1 -1.69 27.51 -18.10
N ALA A 2 -2.09 27.76 -16.85
CA ALA A 2 -1.72 26.90 -15.73
C ALA A 2 -2.51 25.57 -15.79
N SER A 3 -1.88 24.46 -15.43
CA SER A 3 -2.54 23.15 -15.37
C SER A 3 -3.74 23.21 -14.40
N PRO A 4 -4.91 22.65 -14.76
CA PRO A 4 -6.08 22.61 -13.87
C PRO A 4 -5.75 22.06 -12.48
N ILE A 5 -4.90 21.02 -12.42
CA ILE A 5 -4.41 20.39 -11.19
C ILE A 5 -3.64 21.40 -10.31
N TYR A 6 -2.79 22.21 -10.92
CA TYR A 6 -2.02 23.22 -10.20
C TYR A 6 -2.94 24.28 -9.58
N THR A 7 -3.93 24.75 -10.33
CA THR A 7 -4.84 25.79 -9.85
C THR A 7 -5.80 25.30 -8.75
N THR A 8 -6.21 24.04 -8.78
CA THR A 8 -7.18 23.50 -7.81
C THR A 8 -6.54 22.93 -6.56
N ILE A 9 -5.40 22.23 -6.68
CA ILE A 9 -4.77 21.49 -5.57
C ILE A 9 -3.55 22.22 -5.01
N PHE A 10 -2.68 22.74 -5.86
CA PHE A 10 -1.34 23.21 -5.44
C PHE A 10 -1.23 24.72 -5.19
N LYS A 11 -2.14 25.54 -5.74
CA LYS A 11 -2.08 27.01 -5.63
C LYS A 11 -2.61 27.56 -4.30
N ARG A 12 -3.52 26.85 -3.62
CA ARG A 12 -4.14 27.28 -2.36
C ARG A 12 -3.59 26.48 -1.18
N ASN A 13 -2.85 27.13 -0.28
CA ASN A 13 -2.21 26.47 0.87
C ASN A 13 -3.17 25.63 1.73
N SER A 14 -4.38 26.11 1.99
CA SER A 14 -5.39 25.37 2.78
C SER A 14 -5.86 24.08 2.10
N VAL A 15 -5.94 24.09 0.77
CA VAL A 15 -6.31 22.90 -0.02
C VAL A 15 -5.10 21.98 -0.16
N PHE A 16 -3.92 22.54 -0.40
CA PHE A 16 -2.67 21.79 -0.57
C PHE A 16 -2.39 20.84 0.60
N VAL A 17 -2.36 21.35 1.84
CA VAL A 17 -2.03 20.52 3.02
C VAL A 17 -3.07 19.41 3.21
N THR A 18 -4.35 19.74 3.07
CA THR A 18 -5.44 18.76 3.23
C THR A 18 -5.37 17.68 2.14
N SER A 19 -5.13 18.07 0.89
CA SER A 19 -4.96 17.13 -0.23
C SER A 19 -3.75 16.22 -0.04
N VAL A 20 -2.63 16.74 0.48
CA VAL A 20 -1.43 15.94 0.78
C VAL A 20 -1.75 14.91 1.87
N PHE A 21 -2.44 15.28 2.95
CA PHE A 21 -2.80 14.32 3.99
C PHE A 21 -3.76 13.24 3.49
N LEU A 22 -4.84 13.62 2.80
CA LEU A 22 -5.76 12.64 2.21
C LEU A 22 -5.06 11.71 1.23
N GLY A 23 -4.18 12.27 0.40
CA GLY A 23 -3.34 11.50 -0.52
C GLY A 23 -2.41 10.54 0.22
N ALA A 24 -1.74 10.98 1.27
CA ALA A 24 -0.82 10.16 2.06
C ALA A 24 -1.54 9.00 2.77
N PHE A 25 -2.71 9.25 3.38
CA PHE A 25 -3.50 8.18 4.02
C PHE A 25 -4.00 7.16 3.00
N GLY A 26 -4.61 7.62 1.91
CA GLY A 26 -5.09 6.73 0.85
C GLY A 26 -3.96 5.94 0.18
N PHE A 27 -2.84 6.61 -0.09
CA PHE A 27 -1.66 5.95 -0.66
C PHE A 27 -1.06 4.93 0.30
N SER A 28 -0.92 5.26 1.59
CA SER A 28 -0.37 4.33 2.59
C SER A 28 -1.13 3.00 2.62
N MET A 29 -2.47 3.05 2.70
CA MET A 29 -3.31 1.85 2.69
C MET A 29 -3.20 1.07 1.38
N GLY A 30 -3.27 1.76 0.24
CA GLY A 30 -3.20 1.12 -1.07
C GLY A 30 -1.82 0.50 -1.33
N PHE A 31 -0.76 1.19 -0.94
CA PHE A 31 0.62 0.75 -1.12
C PHE A 31 0.94 -0.46 -0.24
N ASP A 32 0.51 -0.46 1.03
CA ASP A 32 0.70 -1.60 1.93
C ASP A 32 0.03 -2.87 1.40
N LEU A 33 -1.23 -2.77 0.97
CA LEU A 33 -1.97 -3.90 0.39
C LEU A 33 -1.31 -4.38 -0.91
N ALA A 34 -0.98 -3.47 -1.81
CA ALA A 34 -0.40 -3.81 -3.11
C ALA A 34 0.97 -4.47 -2.99
N THR A 35 1.84 -3.92 -2.13
CA THR A 35 3.19 -4.46 -1.92
C THR A 35 3.16 -5.78 -1.17
N SER A 36 2.29 -5.94 -0.17
CA SER A 36 2.06 -7.21 0.52
C SER A 36 1.55 -8.30 -0.44
N ALA A 37 0.56 -7.98 -1.28
CA ALA A 37 0.05 -8.91 -2.28
C ALA A 37 1.11 -9.29 -3.32
N TRP A 38 1.93 -8.33 -3.75
CA TRP A 38 3.06 -8.60 -4.64
C TRP A 38 4.09 -9.52 -3.97
N TRP A 39 4.45 -9.25 -2.72
CA TRP A 39 5.39 -10.06 -1.95
C TRP A 39 4.89 -11.50 -1.78
N ASP A 40 3.60 -11.66 -1.52
CA ASP A 40 2.89 -12.94 -1.41
C ASP A 40 2.89 -13.73 -2.71
N ALA A 41 2.62 -13.07 -3.83
CA ALA A 41 2.69 -13.68 -5.14
C ALA A 41 4.13 -14.10 -5.48
N HIS A 42 5.10 -13.24 -5.21
CA HIS A 42 6.50 -13.47 -5.57
C HIS A 42 7.16 -14.58 -4.74
N ASN A 43 6.81 -14.69 -3.45
CA ASN A 43 7.43 -15.65 -2.52
C ASN A 43 6.53 -16.86 -2.22
N ARG A 44 5.51 -17.10 -3.05
CA ARG A 44 4.58 -18.21 -2.87
C ARG A 44 5.31 -19.55 -2.72
N GLY A 45 4.89 -20.33 -1.73
CA GLY A 45 5.46 -21.65 -1.40
C GLY A 45 6.73 -21.59 -0.55
N LYS A 46 7.25 -20.41 -0.26
CA LYS A 46 8.39 -20.21 0.66
C LYS A 46 7.98 -19.57 1.97
N GLN A 47 6.83 -18.91 2.01
CA GLN A 47 6.40 -18.20 3.20
C GLN A 47 5.96 -19.17 4.29
N TRP A 48 6.16 -18.80 5.56
CA TRP A 48 5.71 -19.62 6.69
C TRP A 48 4.23 -19.99 6.57
N LYS A 49 3.37 -19.05 6.17
CA LYS A 49 1.94 -19.34 5.96
C LYS A 49 1.65 -20.43 4.92
N ASP A 50 2.55 -20.65 3.97
CA ASP A 50 2.42 -21.67 2.93
C ASP A 50 2.97 -23.04 3.38
N ILE A 51 4.00 -23.05 4.22
CA ILE A 51 4.72 -24.28 4.63
C ILE A 51 4.38 -24.79 6.02
N ARG A 52 3.76 -23.97 6.88
CA ARG A 52 3.48 -24.28 8.29
C ARG A 52 2.79 -25.61 8.52
N ALA A 53 1.84 -25.99 7.65
CA ALA A 53 1.08 -27.22 7.80
C ALA A 53 1.98 -28.47 7.83
N ARG A 54 3.08 -28.44 7.07
CA ARG A 54 4.04 -29.55 6.98
C ARG A 54 4.83 -29.78 8.27
N TYR A 55 4.95 -28.77 9.12
CA TYR A 55 5.73 -28.84 10.36
C TYR A 55 4.84 -29.06 11.59
N MET A 56 3.60 -28.54 11.56
CA MET A 56 2.65 -28.78 12.65
C MET A 56 2.19 -30.24 12.74
N GLU A 57 2.14 -30.96 11.61
CA GLU A 57 1.86 -32.41 11.58
C GLU A 57 3.05 -33.29 12.03
N GLN A 58 4.27 -32.73 12.10
CA GLN A 58 5.47 -33.46 12.51
C GLN A 58 5.75 -33.40 14.01
N GLU A 59 5.04 -32.54 14.74
CA GLU A 59 5.15 -32.36 16.20
C GLU A 59 4.15 -33.23 16.99
N GLU A 60 3.21 -33.91 16.32
CA GLU A 60 2.36 -34.97 16.89
C GLU A 60 2.96 -36.37 16.68
#